data_AF-A0A7S2GJQ2-F1
#
_entry.id   AF-A0A7S2GJQ2-F1
#
_cell.length_a   1.000
_cell.length_b   1.000
_cell.length_c   1.000
_cell.angle_alpha   90.00
_cell.angle_beta   90.00
_cell.angle_gamma   90.00
#
_symmetry.space_group_name_H-M   'P 1'
#
loop_
_entity.id
_entity.type
_entity.pdbx_description
1 polymer ?
#
loop_
_entity_poly.entity_id
_entity_poly.type
_entity_poly.pdbx_seq_one_letter_code
_entity_poly.pdbx_strand_id
1 'polypeptide(L)'
;GGTPQKPMPIDPKSNFQVYEAEGNARSLIHDHGVAPEHLFEENWSLDTIGNAYLLRSIHCDVAGWQTLVIVNNEFHMERTRAIFEKVFGLAPQPSFGPYSLEFVEVSNDGLEGDVLASRKEREAKSTVGFRNNTASMTEMREMHSFLFSDHLAYASKRLVKEREPVDPKALQTY
;
A
#
# COMPACT_ATOMS: atom_id res chain seq x y z
N GLY A 1 -4.70 -5.52 -8.16
CA GLY A 1 -5.27 -4.37 -8.88
C GLY A 1 -4.29 -3.83 -9.90
N GLY A 2 -4.47 -2.59 -10.34
CA GLY A 2 -3.43 -1.87 -11.09
C GLY A 2 -2.35 -1.34 -10.16
N THR A 3 -1.21 -1.00 -10.74
CA THR A 3 -0.04 -0.43 -10.04
C THR A 3 0.56 0.65 -10.94
N PRO A 4 1.60 1.39 -10.51
CA PRO A 4 2.28 2.33 -11.41
C PRO A 4 2.87 1.66 -12.66
N GLN A 5 3.09 0.33 -12.62
CA GLN A 5 3.67 -0.47 -13.70
C GLN A 5 2.64 -1.35 -14.44
N LYS A 6 1.43 -1.54 -13.92
CA LYS A 6 0.39 -2.43 -14.49
C LYS A 6 -0.93 -1.68 -14.61
N PRO A 7 -1.57 -1.62 -15.80
CA PRO A 7 -2.85 -0.93 -15.94
C PRO A 7 -3.93 -1.55 -15.05
N MET A 8 -4.91 -0.74 -14.66
CA MET A 8 -6.11 -1.23 -13.99
C MET A 8 -6.84 -2.22 -14.91
N PRO A 9 -7.18 -3.44 -14.44
CA PRO A 9 -8.02 -4.34 -15.21
C PRO A 9 -9.42 -3.75 -15.39
N ILE A 10 -10.05 -4.06 -16.51
CA ILE A 10 -11.42 -3.67 -16.83
C ILE A 10 -12.28 -4.93 -16.84
N ASP A 11 -13.40 -4.90 -16.14
CA ASP A 11 -14.38 -5.99 -16.19
C ASP A 11 -15.06 -5.98 -17.56
N PRO A 12 -14.95 -7.07 -18.35
CA PRO A 12 -15.54 -7.12 -19.69
C PRO A 12 -17.08 -7.06 -19.70
N LYS A 13 -17.75 -7.36 -18.56
CA LYS A 13 -19.22 -7.31 -18.47
C LYS A 13 -19.73 -5.93 -18.13
N SER A 14 -19.16 -5.31 -17.10
CA SER A 14 -19.62 -4.01 -16.60
C SER A 14 -18.92 -2.82 -17.28
N ASN A 15 -17.77 -3.07 -17.92
CA ASN A 15 -16.89 -2.06 -18.51
C ASN A 15 -16.35 -1.03 -17.50
N PHE A 16 -16.40 -1.34 -16.21
CA PHE A 16 -15.78 -0.55 -15.14
C PHE A 16 -14.40 -1.10 -14.76
N GLN A 17 -13.59 -0.25 -14.12
CA GLN A 17 -12.31 -0.65 -13.56
C GLN A 17 -12.53 -1.61 -12.39
N VAL A 18 -11.71 -2.66 -12.31
CA VAL A 18 -11.72 -3.62 -11.21
C VAL A 18 -10.63 -3.24 -10.22
N TYR A 19 -11.03 -2.90 -9.01
CA TYR A 19 -10.11 -2.54 -7.93
C TYR A 19 -9.77 -3.72 -7.03
N GLU A 20 -8.59 -3.67 -6.42
CA GLU A 20 -8.15 -4.72 -5.50
C GLU A 20 -8.94 -4.74 -4.20
N ALA A 21 -9.24 -3.56 -3.64
CA ALA A 21 -10.05 -3.48 -2.42
C ALA A 21 -11.47 -4.00 -2.67
N GLU A 22 -12.06 -3.76 -3.85
CA GLU A 22 -13.36 -4.30 -4.23
C GLU A 22 -13.34 -5.85 -4.25
N GLY A 23 -12.28 -6.44 -4.82
CA GLY A 23 -12.11 -7.89 -4.84
C GLY A 23 -12.03 -8.49 -3.42
N ASN A 24 -11.26 -7.84 -2.54
CA ASN A 24 -11.12 -8.25 -1.15
C ASN A 24 -12.44 -8.08 -0.37
N ALA A 25 -13.12 -6.94 -0.52
CA ALA A 25 -14.41 -6.69 0.09
C ALA A 25 -15.46 -7.72 -0.35
N ARG A 26 -15.48 -8.06 -1.64
CA ARG A 26 -16.36 -9.10 -2.20
C ARG A 26 -16.13 -10.45 -1.53
N SER A 27 -14.88 -10.88 -1.36
CA SER A 27 -14.57 -12.14 -0.68
C SER A 27 -14.96 -12.10 0.80
N LEU A 28 -14.67 -11.01 1.50
CA LEU A 28 -15.08 -10.85 2.91
C LEU A 28 -16.60 -10.92 3.10
N ILE A 29 -17.38 -10.33 2.18
CA ILE A 29 -18.84 -10.37 2.22
C ILE A 29 -19.36 -11.77 1.92
N HIS A 30 -18.96 -12.35 0.79
CA HIS A 30 -19.60 -13.55 0.27
C HIS A 30 -19.05 -14.85 0.88
N ASP A 31 -17.76 -14.89 1.18
CA ASP A 31 -17.09 -16.11 1.64
C ASP A 31 -16.97 -16.14 3.18
N HIS A 32 -16.91 -14.97 3.81
CA HIS A 32 -16.71 -14.83 5.26
C HIS A 32 -17.89 -14.17 6.00
N GLY A 33 -18.92 -13.70 5.30
CA GLY A 33 -20.13 -13.14 5.91
C GLY A 33 -19.93 -11.82 6.65
N VAL A 34 -18.88 -11.07 6.31
CA VAL A 34 -18.65 -9.74 6.91
C VAL A 34 -19.71 -8.77 6.41
N ALA A 35 -20.35 -8.08 7.34
CA ALA A 35 -21.38 -7.10 7.02
C ALA A 35 -20.77 -5.90 6.25
N PRO A 36 -21.36 -5.45 5.12
CA PRO A 36 -20.79 -4.37 4.30
C PRO A 36 -20.54 -3.07 5.05
N GLU A 37 -21.33 -2.75 6.06
CA GLU A 37 -21.16 -1.58 6.93
C GLU A 37 -19.85 -1.57 7.74
N HIS A 38 -19.14 -2.70 7.80
CA HIS A 38 -17.83 -2.83 8.44
C HIS A 38 -16.67 -2.80 7.44
N LEU A 39 -16.94 -2.63 6.15
CA LEU A 39 -15.93 -2.65 5.09
C LEU A 39 -15.75 -1.25 4.50
N PHE A 40 -14.51 -0.78 4.55
CA PHE A 40 -14.10 0.52 4.04
C PHE A 40 -13.04 0.31 2.97
N GLU A 41 -13.42 0.50 1.72
CA GLU A 41 -12.52 0.35 0.58
C GLU A 41 -11.68 1.60 0.35
N GLU A 42 -10.39 1.41 0.10
CA GLU A 42 -9.47 2.46 -0.34
C GLU A 42 -8.84 2.01 -1.67
N ASN A 43 -9.15 2.74 -2.75
CA ASN A 43 -8.89 2.33 -4.13
C ASN A 43 -7.95 3.30 -4.89
N TRP A 44 -7.36 4.27 -4.20
CA TRP A 44 -6.56 5.35 -4.79
C TRP A 44 -5.06 5.16 -4.60
N SER A 45 -4.65 4.47 -3.53
CA SER A 45 -3.26 4.04 -3.36
C SER A 45 -2.82 3.13 -4.50
N LEU A 46 -1.56 3.30 -4.90
CA LEU A 46 -0.91 2.53 -5.95
C LEU A 46 0.27 1.71 -5.41
N ASP A 47 0.62 1.90 -4.14
CA ASP A 47 1.74 1.25 -3.46
C ASP A 47 1.60 1.31 -1.94
N THR A 48 2.44 0.56 -1.23
CA THR A 48 2.40 0.43 0.24
C THR A 48 2.57 1.76 0.98
N ILE A 49 3.32 2.73 0.43
CA ILE A 49 3.47 4.07 1.03
C ILE A 49 2.14 4.82 0.93
N GLY A 50 1.49 4.77 -0.24
CA GLY A 50 0.15 5.29 -0.44
C GLY A 50 -0.88 4.63 0.48
N ASN A 51 -0.87 3.31 0.61
CA ASN A 51 -1.77 2.59 1.51
C ASN A 51 -1.71 3.18 2.93
N ALA A 52 -0.49 3.32 3.49
CA ALA A 52 -0.30 3.86 4.84
C ALA A 52 -0.72 5.33 4.94
N TYR A 53 -0.32 6.16 3.97
CA TYR A 53 -0.62 7.59 3.99
C TYR A 53 -2.12 7.88 3.85
N LEU A 54 -2.80 7.21 2.91
CA LEU A 54 -4.22 7.40 2.67
C LEU A 54 -5.04 6.82 3.80
N LEU A 55 -4.75 5.59 4.25
CA LEU A 55 -5.43 4.99 5.40
C LEU A 55 -5.43 5.93 6.60
N ARG A 56 -4.26 6.48 6.95
CA ARG A 56 -4.16 7.46 8.03
C ARG A 56 -5.01 8.70 7.76
N SER A 57 -4.84 9.31 6.59
CA SER A 57 -5.37 10.64 6.29
C SER A 57 -6.89 10.66 6.07
N ILE A 58 -7.47 9.60 5.50
CA ILE A 58 -8.89 9.59 5.12
C ILE A 58 -9.76 8.75 6.08
N HIS A 59 -9.15 7.82 6.82
CA HIS A 59 -9.86 6.98 7.77
C HIS A 59 -9.41 7.21 9.21
N CYS A 60 -8.15 6.96 9.57
CA CYS A 60 -7.76 6.91 10.98
C CYS A 60 -7.86 8.28 11.67
N ASP A 61 -7.29 9.32 11.07
CA ASP A 61 -7.31 10.69 11.62
C ASP A 61 -8.77 11.21 11.71
N VAL A 62 -9.65 10.79 10.78
CA VAL A 62 -11.04 11.25 10.67
C VAL A 62 -11.99 10.51 11.60
N ALA A 63 -11.93 9.18 11.60
CA ALA A 63 -12.82 8.30 12.36
C ALA A 63 -12.31 8.05 13.79
N GLY A 64 -11.11 8.52 14.12
CA GLY A 64 -10.51 8.35 15.45
C GLY A 64 -10.08 6.92 15.74
N TRP A 65 -9.72 6.15 14.72
CA TRP A 65 -9.29 4.75 14.87
C TRP A 65 -7.85 4.68 15.38
N GLN A 66 -7.64 4.15 16.57
CA GLN A 66 -6.36 4.27 17.28
C GLN A 66 -5.53 2.99 17.23
N THR A 67 -6.22 1.85 17.26
CA THR A 67 -5.62 0.51 17.26
C THR A 67 -5.90 -0.15 15.93
N LEU A 68 -4.85 -0.54 15.22
CA LEU A 68 -4.92 -1.16 13.92
C LEU A 68 -4.17 -2.49 13.90
N VAL A 69 -4.78 -3.48 13.26
CA VAL A 69 -4.11 -4.72 12.88
C VAL A 69 -3.81 -4.65 11.39
N ILE A 70 -2.54 -4.63 11.03
CA ILE A 70 -2.07 -4.58 9.65
C ILE A 70 -1.74 -6.01 9.21
N VAL A 71 -2.52 -6.53 8.27
CA VAL A 71 -2.36 -7.89 7.74
C VAL A 71 -1.66 -7.81 6.39
N ASN A 72 -0.60 -8.61 6.20
CA ASN A 72 0.09 -8.71 4.91
C ASN A 72 0.88 -10.03 4.79
N ASN A 73 1.33 -10.34 3.57
CA ASN A 73 2.16 -11.52 3.29
C ASN A 73 3.53 -11.42 3.98
N GLU A 74 4.06 -12.53 4.50
CA GLU A 74 5.32 -12.57 5.24
C GLU A 74 6.51 -11.98 4.43
N PHE A 75 6.57 -12.18 3.10
CA PHE A 75 7.69 -11.67 2.30
C PHE A 75 7.70 -10.13 2.22
N HIS A 76 6.54 -9.50 2.42
CA HIS A 76 6.34 -8.06 2.27
C HIS A 76 6.19 -7.35 3.62
N MET A 77 6.06 -8.10 4.72
CA MET A 77 5.74 -7.54 6.02
C MET A 77 6.82 -6.59 6.56
N GLU A 78 8.10 -6.90 6.36
CA GLU A 78 9.18 -6.02 6.85
C GLU A 78 9.08 -4.60 6.27
N ARG A 79 8.84 -4.51 4.96
CA ARG A 79 8.65 -3.21 4.28
C ARG A 79 7.36 -2.54 4.74
N THR A 80 6.28 -3.31 4.85
CA THR A 80 4.99 -2.82 5.36
C THR A 80 5.13 -2.19 6.73
N ARG A 81 5.76 -2.90 7.68
CA ARG A 81 6.02 -2.42 9.03
C ARG A 81 6.82 -1.11 9.04
N ALA A 82 7.95 -1.09 8.32
CA ALA A 82 8.80 0.11 8.26
C ALA A 82 8.04 1.34 7.71
N ILE A 83 7.18 1.13 6.71
CA ILE A 83 6.36 2.19 6.12
C ILE A 83 5.27 2.66 7.08
N PHE A 84 4.49 1.73 7.62
CA PHE A 84 3.37 2.06 8.51
C PHE A 84 3.84 2.73 9.79
N GLU A 85 4.87 2.20 10.45
CA GLU A 85 5.45 2.83 11.65
C GLU A 85 5.96 4.24 11.35
N LYS A 86 6.61 4.45 10.20
CA LYS A 86 7.08 5.78 9.80
C LYS A 86 5.91 6.74 9.60
N VAL A 87 4.94 6.36 8.75
CA VAL A 87 3.82 7.23 8.37
C VAL A 87 2.95 7.55 9.58
N PHE A 88 2.60 6.57 10.41
CA PHE A 88 1.76 6.77 11.60
C PHE A 88 2.50 7.49 12.73
N GLY A 89 3.83 7.49 12.72
CA GLY A 89 4.66 8.28 13.63
C GLY A 89 4.78 9.78 13.27
N LEU A 90 4.39 10.20 12.06
CA LEU A 90 4.55 11.60 11.64
C LEU A 90 3.61 12.56 12.39
N ALA A 91 4.04 13.78 12.62
CA ALA A 91 3.21 14.85 13.17
C ALA A 91 2.27 15.48 12.11
N PRO A 92 1.14 16.09 12.49
CA PRO A 92 0.61 16.20 13.85
C PRO A 92 0.08 14.84 14.33
N GLN A 93 0.32 14.52 15.60
CA GLN A 93 -0.33 13.36 16.21
C GLN A 93 -1.80 13.70 16.52
N PRO A 94 -2.74 12.76 16.37
CA PRO A 94 -4.13 12.98 16.73
C PRO A 94 -4.32 13.31 18.22
N SER A 95 -5.47 13.88 18.58
CA SER A 95 -5.76 14.28 19.97
C SER A 95 -5.83 13.11 20.95
N PHE A 96 -6.05 11.89 20.45
CA PHE A 96 -6.04 10.66 21.25
C PHE A 96 -4.64 10.11 21.51
N GLY A 97 -3.59 10.74 20.98
CA GLY A 97 -2.21 10.30 21.14
C GLY A 97 -1.72 9.38 20.02
N PRO A 98 -0.64 8.62 20.25
CA PRO A 98 -0.02 7.79 19.23
C PRO A 98 -0.87 6.56 18.89
N TYR A 99 -0.75 6.13 17.64
CA TYR A 99 -1.38 4.91 17.15
C TYR A 99 -0.75 3.63 17.75
N SER A 100 -1.58 2.61 17.93
CA SER A 100 -1.16 1.24 18.28
C SER A 100 -1.27 0.36 17.04
N LEU A 101 -0.13 -0.12 16.54
CA LEU A 101 -0.06 -0.95 15.34
C LEU A 101 0.36 -2.38 15.71
N GLU A 102 -0.49 -3.33 15.41
CA GLU A 102 -0.18 -4.76 15.40
C GLU A 102 0.01 -5.21 13.95
N PHE A 103 0.89 -6.19 13.73
CA PHE A 103 1.19 -6.70 12.39
C PHE A 103 1.04 -8.22 12.39
N VAL A 104 0.22 -8.72 11.47
CA VAL A 104 -0.08 -10.15 11.33
C VAL A 104 0.37 -10.60 9.96
N GLU A 105 1.27 -11.58 9.95
CA GLU A 105 1.82 -12.18 8.74
C GLU A 105 0.95 -13.33 8.25
N VAL A 106 0.74 -13.37 6.94
CA VAL A 106 0.11 -14.50 6.24
C VAL A 106 1.18 -15.23 5.44
N SER A 107 1.11 -16.56 5.42
CA SER A 107 2.09 -17.40 4.71
C SER A 107 2.11 -17.12 3.21
N ASN A 108 3.27 -17.34 2.59
CA ASN A 108 3.48 -17.12 1.15
C ASN A 108 2.95 -18.27 0.29
N ASP A 109 1.78 -18.81 0.62
CA ASP A 109 1.26 -20.01 -0.04
C ASP A 109 1.19 -19.79 -1.57
N GLY A 110 1.81 -20.71 -2.32
CA GLY A 110 1.91 -20.61 -3.79
C GLY A 110 3.08 -19.78 -4.33
N LEU A 111 3.95 -19.23 -3.49
CA LEU A 111 5.21 -18.58 -3.88
C LEU A 111 6.42 -19.34 -3.33
N GLU A 112 7.18 -19.99 -4.20
CA GLU A 112 8.34 -20.80 -3.80
C GLU A 112 9.57 -20.54 -4.68
N GLY A 113 10.72 -21.05 -4.24
CA GLY A 113 11.97 -21.06 -5.00
C GLY A 113 12.52 -19.67 -5.36
N ASP A 114 13.08 -19.56 -6.56
CA ASP A 114 13.78 -18.36 -7.04
C ASP A 114 12.88 -17.12 -7.10
N VAL A 115 11.57 -17.31 -7.33
CA VAL A 115 10.59 -16.21 -7.36
C VAL A 115 10.46 -15.59 -5.97
N LEU A 116 10.36 -16.41 -4.92
CA LEU A 116 10.27 -15.92 -3.55
C LEU A 116 11.57 -15.23 -3.12
N ALA A 117 12.72 -15.83 -3.46
CA ALA A 117 14.02 -15.25 -3.14
C ALA A 117 14.22 -13.88 -3.79
N SER A 118 13.89 -13.76 -5.09
CA SER A 118 13.96 -12.49 -5.82
C SER A 118 13.04 -11.41 -5.23
N ARG A 119 11.83 -11.79 -4.79
CA ARG A 119 10.93 -10.87 -4.08
C ARG A 119 11.54 -10.39 -2.78
N LYS A 120 12.01 -11.29 -1.91
CA LYS A 120 12.63 -10.94 -0.62
C LYS A 120 13.83 -9.99 -0.80
N GLU A 121 14.68 -10.22 -1.80
CA GLU A 121 15.81 -9.33 -2.09
C GLU A 121 15.35 -7.93 -2.55
N ARG A 122 14.36 -7.87 -3.44
CA ARG A 122 13.79 -6.60 -3.92
C ARG A 122 13.13 -5.82 -2.80
N GLU A 123 12.41 -6.51 -1.91
CA GLU A 123 11.78 -5.93 -0.73
C GLU A 123 12.83 -5.32 0.21
N ALA A 124 13.89 -6.04 0.55
CA ALA A 124 14.96 -5.54 1.41
C ALA A 124 15.62 -4.28 0.85
N LYS A 125 15.96 -4.27 -0.45
CA LYS A 125 16.52 -3.07 -1.12
C LYS A 125 15.56 -1.88 -1.08
N SER A 126 14.27 -2.14 -1.34
CA SER A 126 13.23 -1.11 -1.31
C SER A 126 13.01 -0.55 0.10
N THR A 127 13.07 -1.40 1.13
CA THR A 127 12.98 -0.99 2.54
C THR A 127 14.13 -0.08 2.94
N VAL A 128 15.37 -0.41 2.57
CA VAL A 128 16.53 0.44 2.84
C VAL A 128 16.38 1.80 2.12
N GLY A 129 16.00 1.77 0.85
CA GLY A 129 15.76 3.00 0.08
C GLY A 129 14.68 3.88 0.72
N PHE A 130 13.57 3.29 1.16
CA PHE A 130 12.50 3.99 1.86
C PHE A 130 12.99 4.64 3.17
N ARG A 131 13.70 3.87 4.02
CA ARG A 131 14.21 4.38 5.29
C ARG A 131 15.15 5.57 5.08
N ASN A 132 16.04 5.48 4.11
CA ASN A 132 16.99 6.56 3.79
C ASN A 132 16.26 7.80 3.27
N ASN A 133 15.34 7.64 2.32
CA ASN A 133 14.63 8.76 1.70
C ASN A 133 13.69 9.49 2.66
N THR A 134 13.19 8.80 3.67
CA THR A 134 12.23 9.36 4.63
C THR A 134 12.85 9.66 5.99
N ALA A 135 14.15 9.40 6.20
CA ALA A 135 14.81 9.50 7.49
C ALA A 135 14.53 10.83 8.21
N SER A 136 14.67 11.94 7.49
CA SER A 136 14.48 13.29 8.02
C SER A 136 13.03 13.76 8.12
N MET A 137 12.08 13.03 7.52
CA MET A 137 10.66 13.43 7.54
C MET A 137 10.07 13.20 8.93
N THR A 138 9.50 14.24 9.52
CA THR A 138 8.88 14.22 10.84
C THR A 138 7.40 14.58 10.79
N GLU A 139 6.91 15.12 9.66
CA GLU A 139 5.53 15.60 9.52
C GLU A 139 4.82 15.03 8.29
N MET A 140 3.50 14.88 8.41
CA MET A 140 2.59 14.45 7.34
C MET A 140 2.66 15.37 6.12
N ARG A 141 2.95 16.67 6.31
CA ARG A 141 3.14 17.62 5.20
C ARG A 141 4.35 17.30 4.34
N GLU A 142 5.41 16.76 4.93
CA GLU A 142 6.62 16.36 4.21
C GLU A 142 6.38 15.08 3.42
N MET A 143 5.70 14.10 4.02
CA MET A 143 5.26 12.88 3.33
C MET A 143 4.30 13.20 2.18
N HIS A 144 3.34 14.10 2.38
CA HIS A 144 2.48 14.61 1.32
C HIS A 144 3.30 15.20 0.18
N SER A 145 4.23 16.11 0.50
CA SER A 145 5.08 16.77 -0.50
C SER A 145 5.89 15.75 -1.29
N PHE A 146 6.49 14.76 -0.61
CA PHE A 146 7.20 13.65 -1.24
C PHE A 146 6.32 12.85 -2.19
N LEU A 147 5.12 12.43 -1.75
CA LEU A 147 4.20 11.64 -2.56
C LEU A 147 3.81 12.39 -3.84
N PHE A 148 3.37 13.63 -3.72
CA PHE A 148 2.77 14.35 -4.84
C PHE A 148 3.74 15.20 -5.67
N SER A 149 4.99 15.36 -5.24
CA SER A 149 6.03 16.10 -5.98
C SER A 149 7.11 15.20 -6.57
N ASP A 150 7.51 14.14 -5.86
CA ASP A 150 8.68 13.32 -6.21
C ASP A 150 8.33 11.87 -6.53
N HIS A 151 7.37 11.28 -5.80
CA HIS A 151 7.03 9.87 -5.95
C HIS A 151 6.28 9.61 -7.26
N LEU A 152 6.90 8.88 -8.19
CA LEU A 152 6.39 8.73 -9.56
C LEU A 152 5.04 8.00 -9.68
N ALA A 153 4.57 7.33 -8.62
CA ALA A 153 3.20 6.81 -8.61
C ALA A 153 2.15 7.94 -8.62
N TYR A 154 2.40 9.06 -7.93
CA TYR A 154 1.41 10.12 -7.70
C TYR A 154 1.81 11.46 -8.32
N ALA A 155 3.11 11.78 -8.35
CA ALA A 155 3.62 13.05 -8.82
C ALA A 155 3.40 13.27 -10.33
N SER A 156 2.95 14.46 -10.72
CA SER A 156 2.72 14.83 -12.14
C SER A 156 3.99 14.76 -12.99
N LYS A 157 5.18 14.83 -12.37
CA LYS A 157 6.49 14.62 -13.01
C LYS A 157 6.58 13.28 -13.74
N ARG A 158 5.74 12.29 -13.38
CA ARG A 158 5.64 11.02 -14.13
C ARG A 158 5.16 11.19 -15.58
N LEU A 159 4.42 12.25 -15.88
CA LEU A 159 3.84 12.49 -17.22
C LEU A 159 4.85 13.04 -18.22
N VAL A 160 5.96 13.61 -17.74
CA VAL A 160 7.04 14.12 -18.60
C VAL A 160 8.15 13.09 -18.82
N LYS A 161 8.10 11.95 -18.12
CA LYS A 161 8.99 10.83 -18.38
C LYS A 161 8.34 9.92 -19.41
N GLU A 162 9.10 9.51 -20.42
CA GLU A 162 8.68 8.39 -21.26
C GLU A 162 8.51 7.15 -20.37
N ARG A 163 7.38 6.48 -20.50
CA ARG A 163 7.16 5.21 -19.81
C ARG A 163 8.08 4.17 -20.45
N GLU A 164 8.98 3.61 -19.64
CA GLU A 164 9.69 2.41 -20.07
C GLU A 164 8.67 1.31 -20.39
N PRO A 165 8.93 0.46 -21.40
CA PRO A 165 8.11 -0.70 -21.68
C PRO A 165 7.97 -1.54 -20.42
N VAL A 166 6.75 -2.04 -20.15
CA VAL A 166 6.51 -2.92 -19.01
C VAL A 166 7.39 -4.16 -19.17
N ASP A 167 8.26 -4.42 -18.19
CA ASP A 167 9.07 -5.63 -18.16
C ASP A 167 8.15 -6.86 -18.14
N PRO A 168 8.22 -7.76 -19.14
CA PRO A 168 7.41 -8.98 -19.18
C PRO A 168 7.54 -9.84 -17.91
N LYS A 169 8.69 -9.80 -17.23
CA LYS A 169 8.90 -10.49 -15.95
C LYS A 169 8.18 -9.80 -14.79
N ALA A 170 7.97 -8.49 -14.87
CA ALA A 170 7.17 -7.72 -13.89
C ALA A 170 5.67 -8.04 -13.98
N LEU A 171 5.19 -8.54 -15.13
CA LEU A 171 3.81 -9.01 -15.30
C LEU A 171 3.58 -10.43 -14.74
N GLN A 172 4.63 -11.25 -14.67
CA GLN A 172 4.59 -12.60 -14.09
C GLN A 172 4.67 -12.59 -12.55
N THR A 173 4.86 -11.42 -11.94
CA THR A 173 5.14 -11.26 -10.50
C THR A 173 3.94 -10.76 -9.67
N TYR A 174 2.72 -10.70 -10.24
CA TYR A 174 1.47 -10.41 -9.50
C TYR A 174 0.26 -11.11 -10.11
#